data_AF-A0A7L4DYG1-F1
#
_entry.id   AF-A0A7L4DYG1-F1
#
_cell.length_a   1.000
_cell.length_b   1.000
_cell.length_c   1.000
_cell.angle_alpha   90.00
_cell.angle_beta   90.00
_cell.angle_gamma   90.00
#
_symmetry.space_group_name_H-M   'P 1'
#
loop_
_entity.id
_entity.type
_entity.pdbx_description
1 polymer ?
#
loop_
_entity_poly.entity_id
_entity_poly.type
_entity_poly.pdbx_seq_one_letter_code
_entity_poly.pdbx_strand_id
1 'polypeptide(L)'
;QDLQTNSKIAALLPYFVYVVSGVKSVSHDLEQLNRLLHIARSLIQNPFLCLGSYVRSLISSVLYCALEPLAASINPLNDHWTLRDYAAMLLSRIFWTHGDLVSGLYHQILLSLQKVLADPVRPLCSHYGAVVGLHALGWK
;
A
#
# COMPACT_ATOMS: atom_id res chain seq x y z
N GLN A 1 -15.53 7.86 1.72
CA GLN A 1 -16.32 7.89 2.96
C GLN A 1 -17.26 6.69 3.02
N ASP A 2 -18.15 6.48 2.05
CA ASP A 2 -19.09 5.34 2.07
C ASP A 2 -18.41 3.97 2.22
N LEU A 3 -17.36 3.70 1.43
CA LEU A 3 -16.58 2.45 1.52
C LEU A 3 -16.01 2.16 2.93
N GLN A 4 -15.80 3.18 3.74
CA GLN A 4 -15.23 3.04 5.08
C GLN A 4 -16.29 2.73 6.14
N THR A 5 -17.54 3.15 5.95
CA THR A 5 -18.57 3.11 6.99
C THR A 5 -19.77 2.24 6.65
N ASN A 6 -19.96 1.89 5.38
CA ASN A 6 -21.12 1.13 4.92
C ASN A 6 -20.97 -0.35 5.31
N SER A 7 -21.95 -0.89 6.03
CA SER A 7 -21.99 -2.29 6.47
C SER A 7 -22.52 -3.26 5.42
N LYS A 8 -23.13 -2.76 4.34
CA LYS A 8 -23.84 -3.57 3.33
C LYS A 8 -22.96 -3.95 2.13
N ILE A 9 -21.68 -3.62 2.15
CA ILE A 9 -20.77 -3.79 1.00
C ILE A 9 -19.90 -5.06 1.09
N ALA A 10 -20.11 -5.92 2.09
CA ALA A 10 -19.30 -7.13 2.28
C ALA A 10 -19.27 -8.05 1.05
N ALA A 11 -20.41 -8.20 0.35
CA ALA A 11 -20.51 -8.98 -0.88
C ALA A 11 -19.70 -8.40 -2.05
N LEU A 12 -19.35 -7.10 -2.00
CA LEU A 12 -18.60 -6.41 -3.03
C LEU A 12 -17.08 -6.38 -2.74
N LEU A 13 -16.65 -6.81 -1.55
CA LEU A 13 -15.26 -6.79 -1.13
C LEU A 13 -14.29 -7.42 -2.16
N PRO A 14 -14.57 -8.60 -2.74
CA PRO A 14 -13.65 -9.20 -3.72
C PRO A 14 -13.40 -8.31 -4.94
N TYR A 15 -14.42 -7.57 -5.38
CA TYR A 15 -14.32 -6.66 -6.53
C TYR A 15 -13.50 -5.42 -6.20
N PHE A 16 -13.68 -4.84 -5.02
CA PHE A 16 -12.86 -3.71 -4.59
C PHE A 16 -11.39 -4.11 -4.45
N VAL A 17 -11.12 -5.29 -3.89
CA VAL A 17 -9.76 -5.83 -3.78
C VAL A 17 -9.16 -6.10 -5.16
N TYR A 18 -9.95 -6.63 -6.11
CA TYR A 18 -9.53 -6.80 -7.50
C TYR A 18 -9.13 -5.46 -8.14
N VAL A 19 -9.96 -4.41 -7.97
CA VAL A 19 -9.66 -3.07 -8.47
C VAL A 19 -8.37 -2.52 -7.87
N VAL A 20 -8.18 -2.66 -6.55
CA VAL A 20 -6.93 -2.23 -5.88
C VAL A 20 -5.72 -3.09 -6.29
N SER A 21 -5.91 -4.36 -6.62
CA SER A 21 -4.83 -5.23 -7.13
C SER A 21 -4.35 -4.80 -8.53
N GLY A 22 -5.18 -4.05 -9.26
CA GLY A 22 -4.87 -3.48 -10.56
C GLY A 22 -3.87 -2.32 -10.57
N VAL A 23 -3.26 -1.92 -9.43
CA VAL A 23 -2.32 -0.76 -9.36
C VAL A 23 -1.22 -0.79 -10.42
N LYS A 24 -0.76 -1.98 -10.84
CA LYS A 24 0.30 -2.11 -11.85
C LYS A 24 -0.11 -1.61 -13.23
N SER A 25 -1.37 -1.76 -13.62
CA SER A 25 -1.85 -1.33 -14.95
C SER A 25 -1.99 0.19 -15.06
N VAL A 26 -2.03 0.89 -13.92
CA VAL A 26 -2.24 2.33 -13.83
C VAL A 26 -1.01 3.05 -13.28
N SER A 27 0.18 2.44 -13.37
CA SER A 27 1.44 2.99 -12.85
C SER A 27 1.85 4.34 -13.45
N HIS A 28 1.24 4.72 -14.57
CA HIS A 28 1.43 5.99 -15.27
C HIS A 28 0.50 7.10 -14.78
N ASP A 29 -0.61 6.77 -14.11
CA ASP A 29 -1.62 7.70 -13.63
C ASP A 29 -1.50 7.86 -12.11
N LEU A 30 -0.81 8.94 -11.70
CA LEU A 30 -0.58 9.25 -10.28
C LEU A 30 -1.88 9.50 -9.51
N GLU A 31 -2.88 10.12 -10.13
CA GLU A 31 -4.14 10.36 -9.46
C GLU A 31 -4.92 9.06 -9.24
N GLN A 32 -4.90 8.16 -10.23
CA GLN A 32 -5.55 6.87 -10.09
C GLN A 32 -4.86 6.00 -9.03
N LEU A 33 -3.53 6.02 -8.96
CA LEU A 33 -2.79 5.38 -7.87
C LEU A 33 -3.21 5.93 -6.49
N ASN A 34 -3.33 7.25 -6.35
CA ASN A 34 -3.83 7.88 -5.13
C ASN A 34 -5.25 7.40 -4.80
N ARG A 35 -6.17 7.40 -5.77
CA ARG A 35 -7.54 6.89 -5.59
C ARG A 35 -7.55 5.43 -5.13
N LEU A 36 -6.70 4.57 -5.70
CA LEU A 36 -6.58 3.17 -5.30
C LEU A 36 -6.06 3.01 -3.87
N LEU A 37 -5.09 3.81 -3.42
CA LEU A 37 -4.64 3.80 -2.03
C LEU A 37 -5.72 4.33 -1.06
N HIS A 38 -6.54 5.29 -1.48
CA HIS A 38 -7.71 5.72 -0.69
C HIS A 38 -8.79 4.65 -0.57
N ILE A 39 -9.03 3.88 -1.64
CA ILE A 39 -9.91 2.70 -1.59
C ILE A 39 -9.33 1.67 -0.63
N ALA A 40 -8.05 1.31 -0.77
CA ALA A 40 -7.38 0.36 0.12
C ALA A 40 -7.51 0.78 1.59
N ARG A 41 -7.20 2.04 1.90
CA ARG A 41 -7.38 2.62 3.25
C ARG A 41 -8.82 2.47 3.74
N SER A 42 -9.80 2.79 2.90
CA SER A 42 -11.22 2.73 3.28
C SER A 42 -11.65 1.30 3.62
N LEU A 43 -11.22 0.31 2.83
CA LEU A 43 -11.49 -1.10 3.09
C LEU A 43 -10.84 -1.58 4.40
N ILE A 44 -9.57 -1.20 4.63
CA ILE A 44 -8.82 -1.54 5.85
C ILE A 44 -9.47 -0.95 7.11
N GLN A 45 -10.07 0.23 6.99
CA GLN A 45 -10.67 0.94 8.12
C GLN A 45 -12.14 0.61 8.34
N ASN A 46 -12.76 -0.21 7.49
CA ASN A 46 -14.17 -0.55 7.61
C ASN A 46 -14.37 -1.70 8.63
N PRO A 47 -14.97 -1.43 9.79
CA PRO A 47 -15.14 -2.44 10.85
C PRO A 47 -16.14 -3.55 10.49
N PHE A 48 -16.93 -3.37 9.42
CA PHE A 48 -17.92 -4.34 8.96
C PHE A 48 -17.34 -5.31 7.91
N LEU A 49 -16.07 -5.18 7.53
CA LEU A 49 -15.42 -6.01 6.53
C LEU A 49 -14.44 -7.02 7.17
N CYS A 50 -14.68 -8.30 6.93
CA CYS A 50 -13.73 -9.36 7.25
C CYS A 50 -12.73 -9.54 6.11
N LEU A 51 -11.55 -8.91 6.21
CA LEU A 51 -10.57 -8.91 5.13
C LEU A 51 -9.85 -10.24 4.93
N GLY A 52 -9.62 -11.03 6.00
CA GLY A 52 -8.99 -12.36 5.90
C GLY A 52 -7.74 -12.38 5.01
N SER A 53 -7.75 -13.21 3.97
CA SER A 53 -6.64 -13.34 3.01
C SER A 53 -6.45 -12.12 2.09
N TYR A 54 -7.47 -11.26 1.94
CA TYR A 54 -7.39 -10.06 1.10
C TYR A 54 -6.38 -9.04 1.61
N VAL A 55 -6.04 -9.05 2.91
CA VAL A 55 -5.03 -8.16 3.49
C VAL A 55 -3.70 -8.26 2.75
N ARG A 56 -3.26 -9.48 2.37
CA ARG A 56 -1.98 -9.67 1.65
C ARG A 56 -1.99 -9.06 0.25
N SER A 57 -3.12 -9.13 -0.44
CA SER A 57 -3.31 -8.49 -1.75
C SER A 57 -3.25 -6.96 -1.61
N LEU A 58 -3.98 -6.40 -0.64
CA LEU A 58 -3.95 -4.96 -0.36
C LEU A 58 -2.54 -4.47 -0.01
N ILE A 59 -1.82 -5.19 0.86
CA ILE A 59 -0.42 -4.89 1.20
C ILE A 59 0.46 -4.89 -0.05
N SER A 60 0.29 -5.87 -0.93
CA SER A 60 1.09 -5.95 -2.17
C SER A 60 0.86 -4.73 -3.06
N SER A 61 -0.37 -4.22 -3.14
CA SER A 61 -0.69 -2.99 -3.85
C SER A 61 -0.10 -1.75 -3.17
N VAL A 62 -0.14 -1.67 -1.83
CA VAL A 62 0.45 -0.53 -1.11
C VAL A 62 1.98 -0.54 -1.22
N LEU A 63 2.62 -1.70 -1.08
CA LEU A 63 4.06 -1.88 -1.30
C LEU A 63 4.46 -1.52 -2.74
N TYR A 64 3.65 -1.86 -3.73
CA TYR A 64 3.90 -1.46 -5.12
C TYR A 64 3.99 0.07 -5.25
N CYS A 65 2.99 0.80 -4.74
CA CYS A 65 2.99 2.26 -4.78
C CYS A 65 4.14 2.88 -3.97
N ALA A 66 4.53 2.26 -2.86
CA ALA A 66 5.63 2.73 -2.02
C ALA A 66 7.01 2.47 -2.64
N LEU A 67 7.23 1.31 -3.27
CA LEU A 67 8.57 0.78 -3.53
C LEU A 67 8.94 0.66 -5.01
N GLU A 68 7.97 0.56 -5.92
CA GLU A 68 8.28 0.31 -7.32
C GLU A 68 8.57 1.62 -8.09
N PRO A 69 9.39 1.58 -9.15
CA PRO A 69 9.55 2.71 -10.06
C PRO A 69 8.31 2.85 -10.93
N LEU A 70 7.39 3.71 -10.50
CA LEU A 70 6.14 3.99 -11.21
C LEU A 70 6.44 4.72 -12.52
N ALA A 71 5.69 4.43 -13.59
CA ALA A 71 5.82 5.20 -14.84
C ALA A 71 5.53 6.69 -14.61
N ALA A 72 4.64 7.02 -13.68
CA ALA A 72 4.38 8.38 -13.23
C ALA A 72 5.63 9.10 -12.67
N SER A 73 6.61 8.36 -12.12
CA SER A 73 7.86 8.93 -11.59
C SER A 73 8.83 9.43 -12.67
N ILE A 74 8.59 9.09 -13.95
CA ILE A 74 9.44 9.53 -15.06
C ILE A 74 9.26 11.04 -15.30
N ASN A 75 8.04 11.56 -15.09
CA ASN A 75 7.77 12.98 -15.23
C ASN A 75 8.17 13.73 -13.94
N PRO A 76 9.15 14.65 -13.98
CA PRO A 76 9.59 15.38 -12.79
C PRO A 76 8.52 16.33 -12.21
N LEU A 77 7.47 16.66 -12.98
CA LEU A 77 6.34 17.46 -12.49
C LEU A 77 5.36 16.65 -11.62
N ASN A 78 5.41 15.33 -11.68
CA ASN A 78 4.54 14.47 -10.89
C ASN A 78 5.09 14.33 -9.48
N ASP A 79 4.35 14.83 -8.49
CA ASP A 79 4.64 14.63 -7.07
C ASP A 79 4.27 13.22 -6.59
N HIS A 80 5.06 12.25 -7.03
CA HIS A 80 4.94 10.87 -6.61
C HIS A 80 5.55 10.62 -5.21
N TRP A 81 6.21 11.61 -4.62
CA TRP A 81 6.75 11.52 -3.26
C TRP A 81 5.61 11.49 -2.23
N THR A 82 4.62 12.38 -2.40
CA THR A 82 3.41 12.38 -1.58
C THR A 82 2.65 11.04 -1.64
N LEU A 83 2.59 10.40 -2.80
CA LEU A 83 2.00 9.05 -2.92
C LEU A 83 2.77 8.02 -2.09
N ARG A 84 4.11 8.06 -2.13
CA ARG A 84 4.97 7.13 -1.36
C ARG A 84 4.85 7.35 0.14
N ASP A 85 4.80 8.59 0.60
CA ASP A 85 4.58 8.93 2.01
C ASP A 85 3.22 8.42 2.50
N TYR A 86 2.17 8.62 1.70
CA TYR A 86 0.85 8.11 2.02
C TYR A 86 0.81 6.57 2.03
N ALA A 87 1.47 5.92 1.08
CA ALA A 87 1.59 4.46 1.05
C ALA A 87 2.35 3.92 2.28
N ALA A 88 3.42 4.59 2.71
CA ALA A 88 4.18 4.22 3.91
C ALA A 88 3.33 4.36 5.19
N MET A 89 2.58 5.45 5.34
CA MET A 89 1.64 5.64 6.45
C MET A 89 0.55 4.58 6.45
N LEU A 90 0.02 4.22 5.27
CA LEU A 90 -0.98 3.17 5.14
C LEU A 90 -0.38 1.78 5.49
N LEU A 91 0.85 1.49 5.07
CA LEU A 91 1.57 0.27 5.44
C LEU A 91 1.75 0.16 6.95
N SER A 92 2.18 1.23 7.62
CA SER A 92 2.29 1.27 9.09
C SER A 92 0.97 0.98 9.77
N ARG A 93 -0.13 1.57 9.28
CA ARG A 93 -1.44 1.29 9.82
C ARG A 93 -1.82 -0.18 9.67
N ILE A 94 -1.60 -0.78 8.50
CA ILE A 94 -1.87 -2.21 8.28
C ILE A 94 -0.99 -3.08 9.18
N PHE A 95 0.30 -2.73 9.30
CA PHE A 95 1.27 -3.41 10.15
C PHE A 95 0.75 -3.49 11.59
N TRP A 96 0.32 -2.37 12.16
CA TRP A 96 -0.14 -2.32 13.55
C TRP A 96 -1.56 -2.87 13.77
N THR A 97 -2.46 -2.81 12.78
CA THR A 97 -3.85 -3.29 12.96
C THR A 97 -4.06 -4.76 12.57
N HIS A 98 -3.24 -5.30 11.65
CA HIS A 98 -3.41 -6.65 11.11
C HIS A 98 -2.20 -7.56 11.27
N GLY A 99 -1.07 -7.06 11.76
CA GLY A 99 0.16 -7.83 11.83
C GLY A 99 0.08 -9.09 12.70
N ASP A 100 -0.63 -9.01 13.83
CA ASP A 100 -0.86 -10.18 14.70
C ASP A 100 -1.96 -11.11 14.16
N LEU A 101 -2.88 -10.57 13.35
CA LEU A 101 -4.03 -11.29 12.80
C LEU A 101 -3.67 -12.13 11.56
N VAL A 102 -2.62 -11.73 10.85
CA VAL A 102 -2.19 -12.37 9.60
C VAL A 102 -0.78 -12.90 9.77
N SER A 103 -0.67 -14.22 9.93
CA SER A 103 0.63 -14.89 10.06
C SER A 103 1.57 -14.50 8.91
N GLY A 104 2.80 -14.11 9.27
CA GLY A 104 3.85 -13.72 8.33
C GLY A 104 3.76 -12.30 7.77
N LEU A 105 2.75 -11.50 8.15
CA LEU A 105 2.57 -10.14 7.61
C LEU A 105 3.74 -9.22 7.94
N TYR A 106 4.17 -9.18 9.20
CA TYR A 106 5.33 -8.39 9.62
C TYR A 106 6.58 -8.76 8.82
N HIS A 107 6.84 -10.06 8.69
CA HIS A 107 7.99 -10.56 7.95
C HIS A 107 7.91 -10.18 6.47
N GLN A 108 6.74 -10.29 5.84
CA GLN A 108 6.54 -9.88 4.44
C GLN A 108 6.87 -8.39 4.25
N ILE A 109 6.33 -7.50 5.08
CA ILE A 109 6.56 -6.05 4.94
C ILE A 109 8.04 -5.72 5.17
N LEU A 110 8.63 -6.18 6.26
CA LEU A 110 10.02 -5.90 6.60
C LEU A 110 10.98 -6.44 5.54
N LEU A 111 10.76 -7.66 5.05
CA LEU A 111 11.57 -8.27 4.00
C LEU A 111 11.47 -7.48 2.69
N SER A 112 10.28 -6.98 2.33
CA SER A 112 10.10 -6.13 1.14
C SER A 112 10.88 -4.82 1.25
N LEU A 113 10.85 -4.16 2.41
CA LEU A 113 11.61 -2.92 2.65
C LEU A 113 13.12 -3.20 2.64
N GLN A 114 13.56 -4.24 3.35
CA GLN A 114 14.97 -4.65 3.40
C GLN A 114 15.52 -4.97 2.02
N LYS A 115 14.77 -5.70 1.18
CA LYS A 115 15.19 -6.04 -0.19
C LYS A 115 15.49 -4.80 -1.03
N VAL A 116 14.69 -3.75 -0.90
CA VAL A 116 14.92 -2.50 -1.61
C VAL A 116 16.15 -1.78 -1.07
N LEU A 117 16.32 -1.71 0.25
CA LEU A 117 17.48 -1.04 0.85
C LEU A 117 18.80 -1.75 0.59
N ALA A 118 18.78 -3.08 0.46
CA ALA A 118 19.96 -3.89 0.20
C ALA A 118 20.36 -3.93 -1.29
N ASP A 119 19.51 -3.45 -2.19
CA ASP A 119 19.74 -3.50 -3.64
C ASP A 119 20.31 -2.16 -4.14
N PRO A 120 21.62 -2.04 -4.41
CA PRO A 120 22.24 -0.77 -4.78
C PRO A 120 21.88 -0.30 -6.19
N VAL A 121 21.26 -1.14 -7.03
CA VAL A 121 20.87 -0.76 -8.40
C VAL A 121 19.41 -0.30 -8.49
N ARG A 122 18.64 -0.38 -7.40
CA ARG A 122 17.29 0.18 -7.34
C ARG A 122 17.34 1.72 -7.43
N PRO A 123 16.34 2.36 -8.06
CA PRO A 123 16.32 3.81 -8.17
C PRO A 123 16.06 4.48 -6.82
N LEU A 124 16.51 5.73 -6.67
CA LEU A 124 16.40 6.49 -5.42
C LEU A 124 14.94 6.62 -4.92
N CYS A 125 13.95 6.67 -5.82
CA CYS A 125 12.55 6.72 -5.43
C CYS A 125 12.08 5.43 -4.71
N SER A 126 12.62 4.27 -5.09
CA SER A 126 12.40 3.01 -4.38
C SER A 126 13.04 3.05 -2.99
N HIS A 127 14.30 3.48 -2.90
CA HIS A 127 15.00 3.62 -1.62
C HIS A 127 14.30 4.60 -0.68
N TYR A 128 13.88 5.77 -1.20
CA TYR A 128 13.09 6.73 -0.45
C TYR A 128 11.85 6.07 0.14
N GLY A 129 11.06 5.39 -0.70
CA GLY A 129 9.87 4.64 -0.29
C GLY A 129 10.14 3.62 0.81
N ALA A 130 11.27 2.92 0.73
CA ALA A 130 11.68 1.95 1.75
C ALA A 130 12.09 2.61 3.07
N VAL A 131 12.81 3.73 3.02
CA VAL A 131 13.21 4.51 4.20
C VAL A 131 11.99 5.11 4.90
N VAL A 132 11.11 5.80 4.17
CA VAL A 132 9.89 6.36 4.76
C VAL A 132 8.95 5.27 5.24
N GLY A 133 8.93 4.12 4.54
CA GLY A 133 8.25 2.91 4.98
C GLY A 133 8.73 2.42 6.33
N LEU A 134 10.05 2.20 6.51
CA LEU A 134 10.61 1.79 7.80
C LEU A 134 10.38 2.83 8.90
N HIS A 135 10.58 4.11 8.59
CA HIS A 135 10.32 5.21 9.52
C HIS A 135 8.86 5.19 10.00
N ALA A 136 7.92 4.97 9.08
CA ALA A 136 6.50 4.89 9.37
C ALA A 136 6.13 3.72 10.29
N LEU A 137 6.81 2.57 10.16
CA LEU A 137 6.59 1.43 11.06
C LEU A 137 6.96 1.77 12.50
N GLY A 138 7.94 2.65 12.69
CA GLY A 138 8.45 3.09 13.98
C GLY A 138 9.45 2.11 14.61
N TRP A 139 10.20 2.62 15.59
CA TRP A 139 11.06 1.83 16.46
C TRP A 139 10.31 1.59 17.77
N LYS A 140 10.25 0.33 18.24
CA LYS A 140 9.90 0.01 19.62
C LYS A 140 11.18 -0.10 20.43
#